data_AF-A0A6A9T5X9-F1
#
_entry.id   AF-A0A6A9T5X9-F1
#
_cell.length_a   1.000
_cell.length_b   1.000
_cell.length_c   1.000
_cell.angle_alpha   90.00
_cell.angle_beta   90.00
_cell.angle_gamma   90.00
#
_symmetry.space_group_name_H-M   'P 1'
#
loop_
_entity.id
_entity.type
_entity.pdbx_description
1 polymer ?
#
loop_
_entity_poly.entity_id
_entity_poly.type
_entity_poly.pdbx_seq_one_letter_code
_entity_poly.pdbx_strand_id
1 'polypeptide(L)'
;MQEIVNQLAEIPTKTATLRRGQFEESAHSGGSGQSVILSHKARQPFALRQGARYRIVPVARESFTTDGSGNQQTFNLNHNLIASDVSDDVVLYADGAQVQPDSIDYANDAIDYTDSGAQEDLVVYYVPATQAQVKLRKVGPGGSNSETLIEHDAALINRREPNRDPLEIPPMQSPLQGTVPKDWRLTWTVDGPFNAGRDPDNDPVPVNMLVSVPINRAQVAEVEGLSTAVSQDTSDRV
;
A
#
# COMPACT_ATOMS: atom_id res chain seq x y z
N MET A 1 -30.63 3.88 -10.57
CA MET A 1 -29.70 4.18 -9.45
C MET A 1 -30.36 4.07 -8.07
N GLN A 2 -31.47 4.76 -7.80
CA GLN A 2 -32.13 4.72 -6.48
C GLN A 2 -32.50 3.29 -6.03
N GLU A 3 -32.99 2.44 -6.94
CA GLU A 3 -33.32 1.03 -6.66
C GLU A 3 -32.11 0.23 -6.17
N ILE A 4 -30.93 0.42 -6.77
CA ILE A 4 -29.70 -0.28 -6.36
C ILE A 4 -29.22 0.22 -5.00
N VAL A 5 -29.34 1.52 -4.73
CA VAL A 5 -29.00 2.07 -3.40
C VAL A 5 -29.92 1.50 -2.33
N ASN A 6 -31.21 1.37 -2.60
CA ASN A 6 -32.17 0.74 -1.69
C ASN A 6 -31.83 -0.75 -1.49
N GLN A 7 -31.52 -1.48 -2.56
CA GLN A 7 -31.11 -2.89 -2.48
C GLN A 7 -29.82 -3.07 -1.66
N LEU A 8 -28.83 -2.18 -1.82
CA LEU A 8 -27.60 -2.20 -1.02
C LEU A 8 -27.87 -1.99 0.47
N ALA A 9 -28.89 -1.21 0.85
CA ALA A 9 -29.25 -0.99 2.24
C ALA A 9 -29.87 -2.23 2.91
N GLU A 10 -30.50 -3.12 2.13
CA GLU A 10 -31.16 -4.33 2.63
C GLU A 10 -30.22 -5.55 2.69
N ILE A 11 -29.09 -5.50 1.99
CA ILE A 11 -28.14 -6.61 1.94
C ILE A 11 -27.41 -6.77 3.29
N PRO A 12 -27.45 -7.97 3.90
CA PRO A 12 -26.63 -8.25 5.07
C PRO A 12 -25.15 -8.07 4.76
N THR A 13 -24.45 -7.32 5.60
CA THR A 13 -23.00 -7.10 5.48
C THR A 13 -22.25 -7.60 6.71
N LYS A 14 -20.98 -7.93 6.53
CA LYS A 14 -20.05 -8.29 7.62
C LYS A 14 -18.88 -7.32 7.61
N THR A 15 -18.61 -6.72 8.76
CA THR A 15 -17.40 -5.92 8.98
C THR A 15 -16.16 -6.79 8.78
N ALA A 16 -15.23 -6.29 7.97
CA ALA A 16 -13.93 -6.91 7.75
C ALA A 16 -12.85 -5.84 7.52
N THR A 17 -11.60 -6.28 7.45
CA THR A 17 -10.47 -5.41 7.10
C THR A 17 -9.63 -6.14 6.07
N LEU A 18 -9.41 -5.52 4.91
CA LEU A 18 -8.44 -6.00 3.93
C LEU A 18 -7.05 -5.67 4.45
N ARG A 19 -6.21 -6.68 4.64
CA ARG A 19 -4.80 -6.54 5.07
C ARG A 19 -3.87 -6.79 3.89
N ARG A 20 -2.61 -6.34 3.98
CA ARG A 20 -1.58 -6.51 2.91
C ARG A 20 -1.60 -7.90 2.26
N GLY A 21 -1.56 -8.97 3.05
CA GLY A 21 -1.56 -10.36 2.54
C GLY A 21 -2.83 -10.81 1.78
N GLN A 22 -3.83 -9.94 1.61
CA GLN A 22 -5.01 -10.18 0.78
C GLN A 22 -4.94 -9.43 -0.57
N PHE A 23 -3.86 -8.69 -0.82
CA PHE A 23 -3.56 -8.03 -2.08
C PHE A 23 -2.51 -8.84 -2.84
N GLU A 24 -2.65 -8.84 -4.17
CA GLU A 24 -1.59 -9.19 -5.12
C GLU A 24 -0.56 -8.05 -5.08
N GLU A 25 0.72 -8.38 -4.87
CA GLU A 25 1.81 -7.41 -4.73
C GLU A 25 2.51 -7.19 -6.08
N SER A 26 3.02 -5.99 -6.29
CA SER A 26 3.83 -5.66 -7.46
C SER A 26 4.85 -4.59 -7.10
N ALA A 27 5.98 -4.58 -7.81
CA ALA A 27 7.02 -3.59 -7.64
C ALA A 27 6.72 -2.31 -8.44
N HIS A 28 7.17 -1.20 -7.89
CA HIS A 28 7.34 0.07 -8.59
C HIS A 28 8.85 0.35 -8.69
N SER A 29 9.33 0.61 -9.89
CA SER A 29 10.76 0.82 -10.18
C SER A 29 11.24 2.25 -9.95
N GLY A 30 10.47 3.07 -9.24
CA GLY A 30 10.76 4.48 -9.02
C GLY A 30 10.63 5.33 -10.29
N GLY A 31 10.90 6.61 -10.13
CA GLY A 31 10.79 7.61 -11.21
C GLY A 31 9.35 8.07 -11.51
N SER A 32 9.21 8.85 -12.59
CA SER A 32 7.89 9.39 -12.97
C SER A 32 7.00 8.28 -13.54
N GLY A 33 5.80 8.12 -12.98
CA GLY A 33 4.80 7.22 -13.53
C GLY A 33 4.11 6.39 -12.46
N GLN A 34 2.80 6.56 -12.37
CA GLN A 34 1.95 5.78 -11.48
C GLN A 34 2.04 4.28 -11.75
N SER A 35 2.42 3.51 -10.74
CA SER A 35 2.44 2.04 -10.75
C SER A 35 1.52 1.48 -9.67
N VAL A 36 0.90 0.33 -9.94
CA VAL A 36 0.13 -0.42 -8.93
C VAL A 36 1.12 -1.21 -8.07
N ILE A 37 1.07 -1.03 -6.75
CA ILE A 37 1.91 -1.78 -5.81
C ILE A 37 1.14 -2.87 -5.06
N LEU A 38 -0.18 -2.70 -4.91
CA LEU A 38 -1.07 -3.68 -4.29
C LEU A 38 -2.41 -3.70 -5.01
N SER A 39 -2.95 -4.88 -5.27
CA SER A 39 -4.20 -5.07 -6.02
C SER A 39 -5.09 -6.13 -5.37
N HIS A 40 -6.33 -5.79 -5.02
CA HIS A 40 -7.30 -6.73 -4.48
C HIS A 40 -8.49 -6.86 -5.42
N LYS A 41 -8.66 -8.02 -6.05
CA LYS A 41 -9.85 -8.33 -6.85
C LYS A 41 -11.01 -8.75 -5.95
N ALA A 42 -12.11 -7.99 -6.01
CA ALA A 42 -13.30 -8.25 -5.23
C ALA A 42 -13.99 -9.55 -5.66
N ARG A 43 -14.04 -10.54 -4.75
CA ARG A 43 -14.80 -11.79 -4.96
C ARG A 43 -16.29 -11.63 -4.68
N GLN A 44 -16.62 -10.69 -3.79
CA GLN A 44 -17.96 -10.29 -3.41
C GLN A 44 -17.98 -8.76 -3.35
N PRO A 45 -19.12 -8.11 -3.58
CA PRO A 45 -19.26 -6.68 -3.38
C PRO A 45 -18.89 -6.27 -1.95
N PHE A 46 -18.24 -5.12 -1.81
CA PHE A 46 -17.99 -4.51 -0.51
C PHE A 46 -18.00 -2.99 -0.61
N ALA A 47 -18.21 -2.33 0.52
CA ALA A 47 -18.09 -0.89 0.63
C ALA A 47 -16.99 -0.51 1.63
N LEU A 48 -16.26 0.56 1.35
CA LEU A 48 -15.35 1.18 2.31
C LEU A 48 -16.13 1.71 3.52
N ARG A 49 -15.62 1.51 4.73
CA ARG A 49 -16.23 2.03 5.95
C ARG A 49 -15.82 3.48 6.18
N GLN A 50 -16.67 4.42 5.77
CA GLN A 50 -16.46 5.85 5.98
C GLN A 50 -16.29 6.17 7.48
N GLY A 51 -15.35 7.06 7.80
CA GLY A 51 -14.96 7.41 9.18
C GLY A 51 -14.19 6.31 9.93
N ALA A 52 -13.99 5.13 9.34
CA ALA A 52 -13.16 4.10 9.96
C ALA A 52 -11.67 4.37 9.71
N ARG A 53 -10.86 4.08 10.72
CA ARG A 53 -9.40 4.18 10.63
C ARG A 53 -8.84 3.12 9.69
N TYR A 54 -7.93 3.53 8.82
CA TYR A 54 -7.19 2.64 7.93
C TYR A 54 -5.69 2.91 8.10
N ARG A 55 -4.86 2.05 7.50
CA ARG A 55 -3.40 2.20 7.53
C ARG A 55 -2.82 1.93 6.16
N ILE A 56 -1.86 2.77 5.80
CA ILE A 56 -0.95 2.58 4.68
C ILE A 56 0.39 3.17 5.14
N VAL A 57 1.44 2.40 4.92
CA VAL A 57 2.84 2.80 5.09
C VAL A 57 3.56 2.44 3.79
N PRO A 58 3.73 3.39 2.86
CA PRO A 58 4.61 3.19 1.72
C PRO A 58 6.06 3.09 2.21
N VAL A 59 6.78 2.08 1.71
CA VAL A 59 8.21 1.88 1.98
C VAL A 59 8.99 2.01 0.68
N ALA A 60 10.21 2.52 0.80
CA ALA A 60 11.22 2.47 -0.25
C ALA A 60 11.94 1.12 -0.19
N ARG A 61 12.40 0.62 -1.34
CA ARG A 61 13.11 -0.66 -1.51
C ARG A 61 14.43 -0.43 -2.24
N GLU A 62 15.53 -0.81 -1.62
CA GLU A 62 16.86 -0.77 -2.25
C GLU A 62 17.61 -2.08 -2.07
N SER A 63 18.51 -2.37 -3.00
CA SER A 63 19.31 -3.60 -3.00
C SER A 63 20.79 -3.26 -3.08
N PHE A 64 21.60 -3.99 -2.32
CA PHE A 64 23.04 -3.84 -2.27
C PHE A 64 23.70 -5.21 -2.26
N THR A 65 25.02 -5.24 -2.35
CA THR A 65 25.82 -6.46 -2.27
C THR A 65 27.01 -6.17 -1.38
N THR A 66 27.25 -7.02 -0.38
CA THR A 66 28.40 -6.87 0.54
C THR A 66 29.71 -7.25 -0.14
N ASP A 67 30.85 -6.80 0.39
CA ASP A 67 32.18 -7.16 -0.13
C ASP A 67 32.68 -8.54 0.34
N GLY A 68 31.99 -9.16 1.30
CA GLY A 68 32.31 -10.47 1.86
C GLY A 68 33.56 -10.50 2.74
N SER A 69 33.97 -9.35 3.27
CA SER A 69 35.19 -9.23 4.08
C SER A 69 35.00 -9.62 5.54
N GLY A 70 33.76 -9.77 6.02
CA GLY A 70 33.42 -9.96 7.43
C GLY A 70 33.59 -8.70 8.27
N ASN A 71 33.80 -7.54 7.63
CA ASN A 71 33.91 -6.25 8.28
C ASN A 71 32.62 -5.44 8.09
N GLN A 72 32.42 -4.50 9.00
CA GLN A 72 31.34 -3.53 8.89
C GLN A 72 31.49 -2.70 7.61
N GLN A 73 30.38 -2.58 6.88
CA GLN A 73 30.23 -1.76 5.69
C GLN A 73 29.07 -0.78 5.87
N THR A 74 29.21 0.41 5.29
CA THR A 74 28.17 1.44 5.28
C THR A 74 27.49 1.48 3.91
N PHE A 75 26.17 1.37 3.90
CA PHE A 75 25.33 1.42 2.71
C PHE A 75 24.49 2.71 2.72
N ASN A 76 24.75 3.60 1.77
CA ASN A 76 23.99 4.84 1.61
C ASN A 76 22.70 4.56 0.83
N LEU A 77 21.57 4.99 1.38
CA LEU A 77 20.25 4.92 0.76
C LEU A 77 20.08 6.11 -0.19
N ASN A 78 19.35 5.92 -1.30
CA ASN A 78 19.17 6.97 -2.30
C ASN A 78 18.05 7.97 -1.96
N HIS A 79 17.27 7.68 -0.92
CA HIS A 79 16.16 8.53 -0.49
C HIS A 79 16.13 8.72 1.02
N ASN A 80 15.65 9.90 1.44
CA ASN A 80 15.65 10.32 2.83
C ASN A 80 14.95 9.31 3.74
N LEU A 81 15.68 8.81 4.72
CA LEU A 81 15.18 7.93 5.76
C LEU A 81 14.58 8.76 6.90
N ILE A 82 13.51 8.25 7.54
CA ILE A 82 13.00 8.83 8.77
C ILE A 82 12.72 7.78 9.82
N ALA A 83 12.84 8.21 11.07
CA ALA A 83 12.22 7.50 12.18
C ALA A 83 10.70 7.65 12.09
N SER A 84 9.98 6.54 12.20
CA SER A 84 8.54 6.44 12.01
C SER A 84 7.88 5.92 13.28
N ASP A 85 6.89 6.66 13.77
CA ASP A 85 6.00 6.18 14.83
C ASP A 85 4.91 5.22 14.30
N VAL A 86 4.94 4.89 12.99
CA VAL A 86 3.88 4.13 12.31
C VAL A 86 4.22 2.65 12.11
N SER A 87 5.48 2.34 11.82
CA SER A 87 6.04 1.01 11.56
C SER A 87 7.53 1.00 11.86
N ASP A 88 8.18 -0.15 11.77
CA ASP A 88 9.64 -0.21 11.82
C ASP A 88 10.27 0.60 10.67
N ASP A 89 11.25 1.44 11.01
CA ASP A 89 11.84 2.44 10.11
C ASP A 89 12.65 1.81 8.99
N VAL A 90 13.37 0.73 9.33
CA VAL A 90 14.24 -0.04 8.45
C VAL A 90 14.04 -1.52 8.73
N VAL A 91 13.93 -2.31 7.66
CA VAL A 91 13.97 -3.77 7.69
C VAL A 91 15.02 -4.20 6.68
N LEU A 92 16.03 -4.93 7.15
CA LEU A 92 17.13 -5.44 6.35
C LEU A 92 16.99 -6.96 6.15
N TYR A 93 17.27 -7.40 4.93
CA TYR A 93 17.40 -8.81 4.58
C TYR A 93 18.77 -9.06 3.97
N ALA A 94 19.43 -10.14 4.39
CA ALA A 94 20.64 -10.68 3.77
C ALA A 94 20.34 -12.08 3.23
N ASP A 95 20.57 -12.30 1.94
CA ASP A 95 20.24 -13.55 1.22
C ASP A 95 18.79 -14.02 1.46
N GLY A 96 17.86 -13.07 1.58
CA GLY A 96 16.44 -13.31 1.84
C GLY A 96 16.08 -13.60 3.30
N ALA A 97 17.04 -13.73 4.21
CA ALA A 97 16.80 -13.87 5.65
C ALA A 97 16.77 -12.50 6.33
N GLN A 98 15.81 -12.27 7.23
CA GLN A 98 15.74 -11.01 7.97
C GLN A 98 16.90 -10.91 8.95
N VAL A 99 17.65 -9.81 8.88
CA VAL A 99 18.76 -9.49 9.77
C VAL A 99 18.55 -8.10 10.38
N GLN A 100 19.36 -7.76 11.38
CA GLN A 100 19.38 -6.41 11.95
C GLN A 100 20.59 -5.66 11.40
N PRO A 101 20.44 -4.40 10.98
CA PRO A 101 21.61 -3.56 10.75
C PRO A 101 22.35 -3.32 12.08
N ASP A 102 23.66 -3.11 12.01
CA ASP A 102 24.47 -2.78 13.17
C ASP A 102 24.11 -1.38 13.70
N SER A 103 23.81 -0.47 12.78
CA SER A 103 23.52 0.93 13.06
C SER A 103 22.66 1.55 11.94
N ILE A 104 21.92 2.60 12.28
CA ILE A 104 21.11 3.38 11.33
C ILE A 104 21.47 4.86 11.54
N ASP A 105 21.98 5.51 10.49
CA ASP A 105 22.31 6.93 10.46
C ASP A 105 21.26 7.72 9.69
N TYR A 106 20.29 8.27 10.43
CA TYR A 106 19.23 9.12 9.88
C TYR A 106 19.71 10.47 9.35
N ALA A 107 20.92 10.93 9.72
CA ALA A 107 21.44 12.21 9.26
C ALA A 107 22.10 12.11 7.89
N ASN A 108 22.66 10.94 7.58
CA ASN A 108 23.33 10.65 6.31
C ASN A 108 22.57 9.66 5.42
N ASP A 109 21.36 9.26 5.81
CA ASP A 109 20.53 8.30 5.08
C ASP A 109 21.27 6.97 4.84
N ALA A 110 21.90 6.42 5.88
CA ALA A 110 22.76 5.24 5.75
C ALA A 110 22.48 4.17 6.79
N ILE A 111 22.84 2.93 6.47
CA ILE A 111 22.84 1.80 7.40
C ILE A 111 24.22 1.15 7.43
N ASP A 112 24.62 0.66 8.60
CA ASP A 112 25.82 -0.15 8.74
C ASP A 112 25.44 -1.63 8.89
N TYR A 113 26.19 -2.50 8.23
CA TYR A 113 25.99 -3.95 8.32
C TYR A 113 27.33 -4.70 8.20
N THR A 114 27.51 -5.72 9.04
CA THR A 114 28.66 -6.63 9.02
C THR A 114 28.24 -7.97 8.43
N ASP A 115 28.81 -8.35 7.29
CA ASP A 115 28.54 -9.62 6.62
C ASP A 115 29.22 -10.82 7.34
N SER A 116 28.89 -12.04 6.92
CA SER A 116 29.40 -13.28 7.54
C SER A 116 30.84 -13.67 7.15
N GLY A 117 31.56 -12.85 6.40
CA GLY A 117 32.83 -13.20 5.76
C GLY A 117 32.64 -13.83 4.37
N ALA A 118 31.47 -13.64 3.78
CA ALA A 118 31.12 -14.01 2.42
C ALA A 118 30.21 -12.94 1.81
N GLN A 119 30.23 -12.84 0.48
CA GLN A 119 29.38 -11.91 -0.25
C GLN A 119 27.91 -12.30 -0.07
N GLU A 120 27.08 -11.34 0.31
CA GLU A 120 25.65 -11.47 0.61
C GLU A 120 24.87 -10.42 -0.18
N ASP A 121 23.69 -10.78 -0.68
CA ASP A 121 22.77 -9.86 -1.33
C ASP A 121 21.84 -9.23 -0.29
N LEU A 122 21.89 -7.91 -0.19
CA LEU A 122 21.09 -7.14 0.74
C LEU A 122 19.84 -6.59 0.07
N VAL A 123 18.70 -6.67 0.77
CA VAL A 123 17.47 -5.94 0.42
C VAL A 123 17.03 -5.13 1.63
N VAL A 124 16.90 -3.82 1.45
CA VAL A 124 16.48 -2.88 2.49
C VAL A 124 15.10 -2.36 2.15
N TYR A 125 14.17 -2.50 3.10
CA TYR A 125 12.89 -1.79 3.09
C TYR A 125 12.89 -0.75 4.17
N TYR A 126 12.67 0.51 3.82
CA TYR A 126 12.70 1.60 4.79
C TYR A 126 11.59 2.62 4.57
N VAL A 127 11.28 3.39 5.61
CA VAL A 127 10.23 4.41 5.55
C VAL A 127 10.82 5.71 4.98
N PRO A 128 10.42 6.13 3.76
CA PRO A 128 10.99 7.33 3.16
C PRO A 128 10.29 8.60 3.67
N ALA A 129 11.08 9.66 3.84
CA ALA A 129 10.64 11.06 3.93
C ALA A 129 10.46 11.71 2.55
N THR A 130 10.81 11.02 1.48
CA THR A 130 10.73 11.53 0.12
C THR A 130 9.28 11.57 -0.36
N GLN A 131 8.92 12.66 -1.04
CA GLN A 131 7.56 12.84 -1.55
C GLN A 131 7.25 11.82 -2.63
N ALA A 132 6.09 11.19 -2.50
CA ALA A 132 5.49 10.33 -3.51
C ALA A 132 3.98 10.32 -3.33
N GLN A 133 3.25 10.27 -4.43
CA GLN A 133 1.80 10.25 -4.41
C GLN A 133 1.30 8.82 -4.23
N VAL A 134 0.59 8.57 -3.13
CA VAL A 134 0.01 7.26 -2.82
C VAL A 134 -1.51 7.34 -2.94
N LYS A 135 -2.11 6.50 -3.78
CA LYS A 135 -3.56 6.53 -4.04
C LYS A 135 -4.21 5.19 -3.81
N LEU A 136 -5.37 5.20 -3.16
CA LEU A 136 -6.32 4.10 -3.19
C LEU A 136 -7.30 4.35 -4.33
N ARG A 137 -7.40 3.42 -5.27
CA ARG A 137 -8.28 3.51 -6.43
C ARG A 137 -9.20 2.30 -6.53
N LYS A 138 -10.45 2.52 -6.96
CA LYS A 138 -11.27 1.43 -7.52
C LYS A 138 -11.14 1.43 -9.03
N VAL A 139 -11.02 0.23 -9.61
CA VAL A 139 -10.78 0.03 -11.03
C VAL A 139 -11.71 -1.07 -11.54
N GLY A 140 -12.47 -0.78 -12.58
CA GLY A 140 -13.36 -1.73 -13.25
C GLY A 140 -12.59 -2.76 -14.09
N PRO A 141 -13.25 -3.86 -14.47
CA PRO A 141 -12.65 -4.88 -15.33
C PRO A 141 -12.08 -4.27 -16.62
N GLY A 142 -10.88 -4.69 -17.03
CA GLY A 142 -10.21 -4.16 -18.22
C GLY A 142 -9.70 -2.72 -18.10
N GLY A 143 -9.83 -2.07 -16.93
CA GLY A 143 -9.34 -0.70 -16.70
C GLY A 143 -10.23 0.41 -17.26
N SER A 144 -11.40 0.09 -17.82
CA SER A 144 -12.25 1.05 -18.53
C SER A 144 -12.87 2.14 -17.65
N ASN A 145 -13.06 1.86 -16.36
CA ASN A 145 -13.56 2.81 -15.37
C ASN A 145 -12.61 2.80 -14.17
N SER A 146 -12.20 3.97 -13.71
CA SER A 146 -11.36 4.06 -12.52
C SER A 146 -11.60 5.36 -11.76
N GLU A 147 -11.47 5.31 -10.44
CA GLU A 147 -11.68 6.46 -9.57
C GLU A 147 -10.71 6.43 -8.40
N THR A 148 -10.12 7.57 -8.08
CA THR A 148 -9.33 7.76 -6.85
C THR A 148 -10.26 8.01 -5.69
N LEU A 149 -10.15 7.15 -4.66
CA LEU A 149 -10.97 7.23 -3.45
C LEU A 149 -10.26 7.95 -2.31
N ILE A 150 -8.93 7.77 -2.25
CA ILE A 150 -8.05 8.35 -1.23
C ILE A 150 -6.73 8.68 -1.91
N GLU A 151 -6.14 9.82 -1.55
CA GLU A 151 -4.86 10.26 -2.04
C GLU A 151 -4.05 10.91 -0.91
N HIS A 152 -2.76 10.62 -0.87
CA HIS A 152 -1.81 11.14 0.11
C HIS A 152 -0.43 11.40 -0.48
N ASP A 153 0.34 12.24 0.20
CA ASP A 153 1.79 12.32 0.06
C ASP A 153 2.44 11.36 1.07
N ALA A 154 3.27 10.43 0.58
CA ALA A 154 4.07 9.48 1.35
C ALA A 154 4.85 10.16 2.48
N ALA A 155 5.48 11.31 2.20
CA ALA A 155 6.30 12.04 3.16
C ALA A 155 5.48 12.54 4.36
N LEU A 156 4.21 12.91 4.14
CA LEU A 156 3.31 13.37 5.20
C LEU A 156 2.77 12.20 6.01
N ILE A 157 2.28 11.16 5.33
CA ILE A 157 1.66 10.02 5.99
C ILE A 157 2.64 9.16 6.79
N ASN A 158 3.93 9.17 6.43
CA ASN A 158 4.97 8.44 7.15
C ASN A 158 5.49 9.18 8.40
N ARG A 159 5.33 10.51 8.47
CA ARG A 159 5.73 11.35 9.63
C ARG A 159 4.64 11.53 10.68
N ARG A 160 3.42 11.04 10.41
CA ARG A 160 2.30 11.21 11.34
C ARG A 160 2.54 10.37 12.60
N GLU A 161 2.01 10.86 13.72
CA GLU A 161 1.86 10.07 14.94
C GLU A 161 0.48 9.39 14.91
N PRO A 162 0.36 8.06 14.67
CA PRO A 162 -0.93 7.41 14.38
C PRO A 162 -1.97 7.50 15.50
N ASN A 163 -1.52 7.70 16.73
CA ASN A 163 -2.39 7.86 17.89
C ASN A 163 -2.99 9.26 17.97
N ARG A 164 -2.28 10.27 17.48
CA ARG A 164 -2.68 11.68 17.49
C ARG A 164 -3.42 12.07 16.22
N ASP A 165 -2.94 11.61 15.07
CA ASP A 165 -3.45 11.93 13.73
C ASP A 165 -3.69 10.66 12.91
N PRO A 166 -4.80 9.93 13.16
CA PRO A 166 -5.11 8.71 12.45
C PRO A 166 -5.64 9.00 11.04
N LEU A 167 -5.27 8.15 10.07
CA LEU A 167 -5.92 8.18 8.77
C LEU A 167 -7.33 7.58 8.84
N GLU A 168 -8.33 8.34 8.40
CA GLU A 168 -9.72 7.92 8.34
C GLU A 168 -10.28 7.97 6.92
N ILE A 169 -11.09 6.98 6.56
CA ILE A 169 -11.72 6.96 5.24
C ILE A 169 -12.64 8.19 5.14
N PRO A 170 -12.44 9.09 4.16
CA PRO A 170 -13.22 10.31 4.07
C PRO A 170 -14.70 10.00 3.80
N PRO A 171 -15.61 10.95 4.10
CA PRO A 171 -16.98 10.84 3.63
C PRO A 171 -17.01 10.77 2.10
N MET A 172 -17.83 9.87 1.57
CA MET A 172 -17.98 9.69 0.13
C MET A 172 -19.11 10.57 -0.39
N GLN A 173 -18.95 11.10 -1.60
CA GLN A 173 -19.92 11.96 -2.27
C GLN A 173 -21.20 11.20 -2.68
N SER A 174 -21.09 9.89 -2.87
CA SER A 174 -22.24 9.01 -3.10
C SER A 174 -22.09 7.68 -2.34
N PRO A 175 -23.20 6.97 -2.06
CA PRO A 175 -23.15 5.61 -1.50
C PRO A 175 -22.36 4.62 -2.39
N LEU A 176 -22.28 4.88 -3.69
CA LEU A 176 -21.64 4.01 -4.68
C LEU A 176 -20.15 4.33 -4.89
N GLN A 177 -19.71 5.54 -4.53
CA GLN A 177 -18.31 5.93 -4.65
C GLN A 177 -17.38 4.99 -3.88
N GLY A 178 -17.69 4.71 -2.61
CA GLY A 178 -16.92 3.77 -1.78
C GLY A 178 -17.24 2.29 -2.04
N THR A 179 -18.16 1.97 -2.95
CA THR A 179 -18.61 0.59 -3.23
C THR A 179 -17.77 -0.02 -4.36
N VAL A 180 -17.26 -1.22 -4.12
CA VAL A 180 -16.49 -2.03 -5.07
C VAL A 180 -17.32 -3.26 -5.44
N PRO A 181 -17.84 -3.34 -6.67
CA PRO A 181 -18.57 -4.52 -7.16
C PRO A 181 -17.68 -5.76 -7.27
N LYS A 182 -18.30 -6.93 -7.44
CA LYS A 182 -17.60 -8.16 -7.82
C LYS A 182 -16.80 -7.94 -9.11
N ASP A 183 -15.63 -8.59 -9.18
CA ASP A 183 -14.67 -8.54 -10.29
C ASP A 183 -13.96 -7.19 -10.53
N TRP A 184 -14.33 -6.14 -9.80
CA TRP A 184 -13.56 -4.89 -9.74
C TRP A 184 -12.34 -5.06 -8.85
N ARG A 185 -11.36 -4.16 -9.01
CA ARG A 185 -10.15 -4.12 -8.21
C ARG A 185 -10.11 -2.90 -7.31
N LEU A 186 -9.66 -3.10 -6.08
CA LEU A 186 -9.18 -2.03 -5.21
C LEU A 186 -7.66 -2.05 -5.25
N THR A 187 -7.04 -0.95 -5.65
CA THR A 187 -5.60 -0.87 -5.90
C THR A 187 -4.96 0.24 -5.08
N TRP A 188 -3.79 -0.04 -4.51
CA TRP A 188 -2.87 1.01 -4.06
C TRP A 188 -1.86 1.27 -5.16
N THR A 189 -1.70 2.53 -5.50
CA THR A 189 -0.69 2.98 -6.48
C THR A 189 0.29 3.94 -5.84
N VAL A 190 1.52 3.94 -6.34
CA VAL A 190 2.56 4.91 -6.02
C VAL A 190 3.01 5.60 -7.30
N ASP A 191 3.23 6.90 -7.22
CA ASP A 191 3.92 7.71 -8.23
C ASP A 191 4.96 8.57 -7.51
N GLY A 192 6.25 8.27 -7.72
CA GLY A 192 7.31 8.95 -6.98
C GLY A 192 8.70 8.42 -7.30
N PRO A 193 9.75 9.09 -6.82
CA PRO A 193 11.11 8.82 -7.26
C PRO A 193 11.67 7.49 -6.73
N PHE A 194 11.13 6.94 -5.64
CA PHE A 194 11.67 5.76 -4.99
C PHE A 194 11.03 4.46 -5.45
N ASN A 195 11.85 3.40 -5.50
CA ASN A 195 11.38 2.04 -5.69
C ASN A 195 10.43 1.65 -4.54
N ALA A 196 9.23 1.18 -4.84
CA ALA A 196 8.22 0.86 -3.83
C ALA A 196 7.55 -0.50 -4.09
N GLY A 197 6.76 -0.96 -3.13
CA GLY A 197 6.10 -2.26 -3.22
C GLY A 197 7.10 -3.41 -3.12
N ARG A 198 6.67 -4.60 -3.55
CA ARG A 198 7.45 -5.83 -3.47
C ARG A 198 7.34 -6.55 -4.80
N ASP A 199 8.48 -6.99 -5.33
CA ASP A 199 8.51 -8.00 -6.38
C ASP A 199 8.33 -9.39 -5.72
N PRO A 200 7.19 -10.07 -5.91
CA PRO A 200 6.93 -11.34 -5.24
C PRO A 200 7.87 -12.47 -5.72
N ASP A 201 8.48 -12.33 -6.90
CA ASP A 201 9.35 -13.34 -7.50
C ASP A 201 10.80 -13.22 -7.03
N ASN A 202 11.23 -12.00 -6.67
CA ASN A 202 12.64 -11.71 -6.37
C ASN A 202 12.88 -11.20 -4.94
N ASP A 203 11.89 -10.57 -4.30
CA ASP A 203 12.12 -9.87 -3.03
C ASP A 203 11.56 -10.60 -1.79
N PRO A 204 12.22 -10.46 -0.64
CA PRO A 204 11.67 -10.83 0.65
C PRO A 204 10.43 -9.98 1.00
N VAL A 205 9.66 -10.45 1.99
CA VAL A 205 8.39 -9.83 2.37
C VAL A 205 8.62 -8.59 3.24
N PRO A 206 8.22 -7.36 2.86
CA PRO A 206 8.42 -6.19 3.70
C PRO A 206 7.47 -6.19 4.89
N VAL A 207 7.98 -6.47 6.10
CA VAL A 207 7.15 -6.52 7.32
C VAL A 207 6.73 -5.14 7.80
N ASN A 208 7.50 -4.09 7.48
CA ASN A 208 7.18 -2.69 7.78
C ASN A 208 6.21 -2.03 6.78
N MET A 209 5.94 -2.65 5.62
CA MET A 209 4.88 -2.18 4.73
C MET A 209 3.50 -2.58 5.27
N LEU A 210 2.91 -1.70 6.09
CA LEU A 210 1.62 -1.94 6.75
C LEU A 210 0.45 -1.46 5.89
N VAL A 211 -0.51 -2.34 5.63
CA VAL A 211 -1.77 -1.99 4.94
C VAL A 211 -2.97 -2.58 5.67
N SER A 212 -3.97 -1.73 5.91
CA SER A 212 -5.29 -2.13 6.40
C SER A 212 -6.37 -1.23 5.83
N VAL A 213 -7.40 -1.80 5.22
CA VAL A 213 -8.56 -1.06 4.67
C VAL A 213 -9.85 -1.63 5.26
N PRO A 214 -10.58 -0.90 6.13
CA PRO A 214 -11.82 -1.34 6.73
C PRO A 214 -12.98 -1.34 5.71
N ILE A 215 -13.70 -2.45 5.63
CA ILE A 215 -14.78 -2.68 4.67
C ILE A 215 -16.03 -3.29 5.32
N ASN A 216 -17.19 -3.06 4.69
CA ASN A 216 -18.42 -3.81 4.90
C ASN A 216 -18.58 -4.76 3.70
N ARG A 217 -18.35 -6.05 3.91
CA ARG A 217 -18.45 -7.05 2.84
C ARG A 217 -19.89 -7.57 2.74
N ALA A 218 -20.43 -7.60 1.54
CA ALA A 218 -21.73 -8.21 1.28
C ALA A 218 -21.69 -9.72 1.58
N GLN A 219 -22.76 -10.25 2.17
CA GLN A 219 -22.91 -11.69 2.39
C GLN A 219 -23.45 -12.44 1.16
N VAL A 220 -23.75 -11.71 0.08
CA VAL A 220 -24.12 -12.26 -1.22
C VAL A 220 -22.92 -12.32 -2.16
N ALA A 221 -22.97 -13.21 -3.16
CA ALA A 221 -21.91 -13.34 -4.15
C ALA A 221 -21.85 -12.12 -5.09
N GLU A 222 -23.01 -11.58 -5.44
CA GLU A 222 -23.16 -10.47 -6.36
C GLU A 222 -24.48 -9.73 -6.13
N VAL A 223 -24.57 -8.54 -6.70
CA VAL A 223 -25.77 -7.70 -6.70
C VAL A 223 -26.01 -7.33 -8.15
N GLU A 224 -27.15 -7.74 -8.68
CA GLU A 224 -27.50 -7.50 -10.07
C GLU A 224 -27.52 -5.99 -10.38
N GLY A 225 -26.97 -5.59 -11.52
CA GLY A 225 -26.89 -4.18 -11.94
C GLY A 225 -25.88 -3.30 -11.17
N LEU A 226 -25.29 -3.79 -10.07
CA LEU A 226 -24.37 -2.97 -9.24
C LEU A 226 -23.15 -2.48 -10.02
N SER A 227 -22.53 -3.33 -10.83
CA SER A 227 -21.36 -2.92 -11.64
C SER A 227 -21.70 -1.79 -12.61
N THR A 228 -22.90 -1.81 -13.20
CA THR A 228 -23.36 -0.77 -14.13
C THR A 228 -23.62 0.53 -13.37
N ALA A 229 -24.30 0.47 -12.23
CA ALA A 229 -24.55 1.65 -11.41
C ALA A 229 -23.27 2.28 -10.88
N VAL A 230 -22.31 1.48 -10.39
CA VAL A 230 -21.00 2.00 -9.95
C VAL A 230 -20.21 2.57 -11.13
N SER A 231 -20.29 1.97 -12.33
CA SER A 231 -19.66 2.53 -13.53
C SER A 231 -20.21 3.91 -13.87
N GLN A 232 -21.54 4.05 -13.94
CA GLN A 232 -22.21 5.32 -14.22
C GLN A 232 -21.84 6.38 -13.18
N ASP A 233 -21.96 6.01 -11.90
CA ASP A 233 -21.64 6.87 -10.77
C ASP A 233 -20.16 7.32 -10.77
N THR A 234 -19.23 6.46 -11.18
CA THR A 234 -17.82 6.83 -11.39
C THR A 234 -17.64 7.73 -12.60
N SER A 235 -18.25 7.43 -13.74
CA SER A 235 -18.15 8.25 -14.96
C SER A 235 -18.68 9.68 -14.77
N ASP A 236 -19.70 9.86 -13.92
CA ASP A 236 -20.26 11.18 -13.62
C ASP A 236 -19.35 12.04 -12.74
N ARG A 237 -18.26 11.49 -12.19
CA ARG A 237 -17.33 12.16 -11.26
C ARG A 237 -15.89 12.32 -11.74
N VAL A 238 -15.52 11.65 -12.85
CA VAL A 238 -14.17 11.70 -13.42
C VAL A 238 -14.08 12.82 -14.45
#